data_AF-A0A852YTD4-F1
#
_entry.id   AF-A0A852YTD4-F1
#
_cell.length_a   1.000
_cell.length_b   1.000
_cell.length_c   1.000
_cell.angle_alpha   90.00
_cell.angle_beta   90.00
_cell.angle_gamma   90.00
#
_symmetry.space_group_name_H-M   'P 1'
#
loop_
_entity.id
_entity.type
_entity.pdbx_description
1 polymer ?
#
loop_
_entity_poly.entity_id
_entity_poly.type
_entity_poly.pdbx_seq_one_letter_code
_entity_poly.pdbx_strand_id
1 'polypeptide(L)'
;MAQITATVEHNGTHQVRVDMPTWNEHQLQYAQRVATGGSDDLSDAVHTALVHNGQTPGPEQGSITATCSCRSRKRPCAHILAVFFDIARHLDHRPRLALVLRGMNDAHPTTTTARIPIGLLDPAHFYE
;
A
#
# COMPACT_ATOMS: atom_id res chain seq x y z
N MET A 1 4.89 -7.32 -12.80
CA MET A 1 5.32 -7.28 -11.38
C MET A 1 5.61 -5.84 -11.03
N ALA A 2 5.18 -5.40 -9.85
CA ALA A 2 5.51 -4.10 -9.30
C ALA A 2 6.69 -4.26 -8.33
N GLN A 3 7.55 -3.25 -8.29
CA GLN A 3 8.73 -3.23 -7.44
C GLN A 3 8.72 -1.96 -6.59
N ILE A 4 8.89 -2.14 -5.29
CA ILE A 4 9.09 -1.07 -4.31
C ILE A 4 10.53 -1.17 -3.82
N THR A 5 11.27 -0.06 -3.90
CA THR A 5 12.60 0.06 -3.32
C THR A 5 12.57 1.09 -2.19
N ALA A 6 13.28 0.79 -1.11
CA ALA A 6 13.38 1.66 0.05
C ALA A 6 14.79 1.64 0.62
N THR A 7 15.22 2.81 1.11
CA THR A 7 16.45 2.96 1.87
C THR A 7 16.11 3.04 3.34
N VAL A 8 16.70 2.17 4.16
CA VAL A 8 16.49 2.15 5.61
C VAL A 8 17.80 2.46 6.32
N GLU A 9 17.79 3.48 7.18
CA GLU A 9 18.91 3.83 8.05
C GLU A 9 18.72 3.22 9.43
N HIS A 10 19.50 2.18 9.72
CA HIS A 10 19.54 1.54 11.03
C HIS A 10 20.80 0.67 11.12
N ASN A 11 21.79 1.13 11.91
CA ASN A 11 23.15 0.56 11.97
C ASN A 11 23.87 0.54 10.61
N GLY A 12 23.66 1.60 9.82
CA GLY A 12 24.11 1.74 8.44
C GLY A 12 22.94 1.92 7.47
N THR A 13 23.26 2.13 6.19
CA THR A 13 22.30 2.33 5.11
C THR A 13 22.05 1.01 4.38
N HIS A 14 20.79 0.58 4.33
CA HIS A 14 20.40 -0.68 3.69
C HIS A 14 19.34 -0.45 2.62
N GLN A 15 19.52 -1.14 1.49
CA GLN A 15 18.55 -1.16 0.41
C GLN A 15 17.62 -2.36 0.62
N VAL A 16 16.32 -2.10 0.61
CA VAL A 16 15.27 -3.11 0.66
C VAL A 16 14.49 -3.05 -0.65
N ARG A 17 14.22 -4.22 -1.21
CA ARG A 17 13.38 -4.38 -2.40
C ARG A 17 12.23 -5.31 -2.06
N VAL A 18 11.02 -4.89 -2.42
CA VAL A 18 9.81 -5.69 -2.34
C VAL A 18 9.24 -5.83 -3.75
N ASP A 19 9.04 -7.07 -4.20
CA ASP A 19 8.47 -7.39 -5.49
C ASP A 19 7.11 -8.07 -5.28
N MET A 20 6.11 -7.67 -6.07
CA MET A 20 4.75 -8.22 -5.97
C MET A 20 4.09 -8.39 -7.35
N PRO A 21 3.14 -9.33 -7.50
CA PRO A 21 2.43 -9.53 -8.75
C PRO A 21 1.50 -8.37 -9.08
N THR A 22 1.47 -7.99 -10.35
CA THR A 22 0.52 -7.03 -10.91
C THR A 22 -0.66 -7.77 -11.52
N TRP A 23 -1.78 -7.08 -11.65
CA TRP A 23 -2.92 -7.57 -12.41
C TRP A 23 -2.59 -7.65 -13.90
N ASN A 24 -3.27 -8.57 -14.59
CA ASN A 24 -3.28 -8.61 -16.04
C ASN A 24 -4.22 -7.54 -16.62
N GLU A 25 -4.20 -7.38 -17.94
CA GLU A 25 -4.98 -6.35 -18.64
C GLU A 25 -6.49 -6.42 -18.34
N HIS A 26 -7.08 -7.62 -18.33
CA HIS A 26 -8.51 -7.79 -18.06
C HIS A 26 -8.89 -7.39 -16.62
N GLN A 27 -8.04 -7.76 -15.66
CA GLN A 27 -8.20 -7.36 -14.26
C GLN A 27 -8.06 -5.84 -14.09
N LEU A 28 -7.07 -5.22 -14.75
CA LEU A 28 -6.89 -3.77 -14.73
C LEU A 28 -8.10 -3.02 -15.31
N GLN A 29 -8.62 -3.47 -16.44
CA GLN A 29 -9.81 -2.89 -17.07
C GLN A 29 -11.04 -3.00 -16.17
N TYR A 30 -11.25 -4.15 -15.52
CA TYR A 30 -12.34 -4.26 -14.55
C TYR A 30 -12.13 -3.31 -13.38
N ALA A 31 -10.93 -3.30 -12.78
CA ALA A 31 -10.63 -2.47 -11.63
C ALA A 31 -10.87 -0.98 -11.93
N GLN A 32 -10.50 -0.50 -13.12
CA GLN A 32 -10.78 0.87 -13.57
C GLN A 32 -12.28 1.16 -13.69
N ARG A 33 -13.07 0.19 -14.17
CA ARG A 33 -14.54 0.34 -14.28
C ARG A 33 -15.24 0.40 -12.93
N VAL A 34 -14.74 -0.28 -11.90
CA VAL A 34 -15.40 -0.33 -10.58
C VAL A 34 -14.86 0.72 -9.61
N ALA A 35 -13.56 1.02 -9.66
CA ALA A 35 -12.91 2.03 -8.81
C ALA A 35 -13.17 3.47 -9.31
N THR A 36 -14.43 3.73 -9.65
CA THR A 36 -14.93 5.05 -10.06
C THR A 36 -14.86 6.03 -8.88
N GLY A 37 -14.69 7.31 -9.19
CA GLY A 37 -14.52 8.36 -8.19
C GLY A 37 -13.10 8.94 -8.18
N GLY A 38 -13.02 10.25 -7.95
CA GLY A 38 -11.79 11.03 -8.04
C GLY A 38 -10.86 10.96 -6.83
N SER A 39 -11.28 10.30 -5.75
CA SER A 39 -10.62 10.33 -4.43
C SER A 39 -9.64 9.18 -4.23
N ASP A 40 -8.67 9.40 -3.34
CA ASP A 40 -7.77 8.34 -2.84
C ASP A 40 -8.48 7.34 -1.92
N ASP A 41 -9.61 7.74 -1.33
CA ASP A 41 -10.49 6.83 -0.61
C ASP A 41 -11.24 5.93 -1.59
N LEU A 42 -11.26 4.63 -1.25
CA LEU A 42 -12.03 3.62 -1.96
C LEU A 42 -13.19 3.17 -1.07
N SER A 43 -14.40 3.20 -1.60
CA SER A 43 -15.56 2.68 -0.88
C SER A 43 -15.51 1.14 -0.74
N ASP A 44 -16.16 0.62 0.30
CA ASP A 44 -16.32 -0.83 0.50
C ASP A 44 -17.06 -1.52 -0.66
N ALA A 45 -17.86 -0.78 -1.43
CA ALA A 45 -18.50 -1.29 -2.63
C ALA A 45 -17.47 -1.65 -3.72
N VAL A 46 -16.41 -0.86 -3.86
CA VAL A 46 -15.29 -1.17 -4.78
C VAL A 46 -14.58 -2.43 -4.33
N HIS A 47 -14.23 -2.52 -3.04
CA HIS A 47 -13.59 -3.71 -2.49
C HIS A 47 -14.46 -4.97 -2.71
N THR A 48 -15.74 -4.89 -2.39
CA THR A 48 -16.71 -5.99 -2.57
C THR A 48 -16.80 -6.44 -4.03
N ALA A 49 -16.91 -5.49 -4.98
CA ALA A 49 -16.98 -5.81 -6.40
C ALA A 49 -15.70 -6.50 -6.90
N LEU A 50 -14.54 -6.03 -6.46
CA LEU A 50 -13.24 -6.64 -6.78
C LEU A 50 -13.16 -8.08 -6.24
N VAL A 51 -13.47 -8.28 -4.95
CA VAL A 51 -13.42 -9.61 -4.32
C VAL A 51 -14.40 -10.58 -4.96
N HIS A 52 -15.64 -10.15 -5.26
CA HIS A 52 -16.64 -10.98 -5.92
C HIS A 52 -16.20 -11.44 -7.32
N ASN A 53 -15.39 -10.63 -8.01
CA ASN A 53 -14.79 -10.96 -9.30
C ASN A 53 -13.44 -11.72 -9.17
N GLY A 54 -13.09 -12.22 -7.99
CA GLY A 54 -11.87 -13.00 -7.75
C GLY A 54 -10.56 -12.20 -7.83
N GLN A 55 -10.60 -10.88 -7.66
CA GLN A 55 -9.43 -10.00 -7.72
C GLN A 55 -9.25 -9.25 -6.41
N THR A 56 -8.71 -9.93 -5.41
CA THR A 56 -8.36 -9.26 -4.16
C THR A 56 -7.34 -8.14 -4.41
N PRO A 57 -7.54 -6.91 -3.87
CA PRO A 57 -6.55 -5.84 -3.99
C PRO A 57 -5.20 -6.23 -3.41
N GLY A 58 -5.21 -6.93 -2.27
CA GLY A 58 -4.02 -7.56 -1.70
C GLY A 58 -3.54 -8.74 -2.54
N PRO A 59 -2.23 -8.89 -2.76
CA PRO A 59 -1.67 -10.05 -3.45
C PRO A 59 -1.78 -11.31 -2.57
N GLU A 60 -1.76 -12.48 -3.19
CA GLU A 60 -1.87 -13.76 -2.48
C GLU A 60 -0.72 -13.96 -1.48
N GLN A 61 -0.99 -14.69 -0.41
CA GLN A 61 0.02 -15.02 0.59
C GLN A 61 1.19 -15.78 -0.07
N GLY A 62 2.42 -15.33 0.17
CA GLY A 62 3.62 -15.94 -0.41
C GLY A 62 3.98 -15.46 -1.82
N SER A 63 3.13 -14.66 -2.48
CA SER A 63 3.45 -14.07 -3.79
C SER A 63 4.34 -12.82 -3.71
N ILE A 64 4.47 -12.23 -2.51
CA ILE A 64 5.38 -11.11 -2.25
C ILE A 64 6.77 -11.66 -1.93
N THR A 65 7.78 -11.14 -2.64
CA THR A 65 9.19 -11.40 -2.31
C THR A 65 9.83 -10.14 -1.75
N ALA A 66 10.62 -10.27 -0.68
CA ALA A 66 11.37 -9.15 -0.10
C ALA A 66 12.84 -9.52 0.11
N THR A 67 13.73 -8.62 -0.31
CA THR A 67 15.18 -8.76 -0.15
C THR A 67 15.77 -7.52 0.50
N CYS A 68 16.89 -7.69 1.19
CA CYS A 68 17.58 -6.60 1.87
C CYS A 68 19.09 -6.79 1.77
N SER A 69 19.84 -5.69 1.57
CA SER A 69 21.31 -5.69 1.46
C SER A 69 22.04 -5.88 2.80
N CYS A 70 21.33 -5.98 3.93
CA CYS A 70 21.96 -6.25 5.23
C CYS A 70 22.52 -7.69 5.32
N ARG A 71 23.49 -7.90 6.23
CA ARG A 71 24.14 -9.21 6.45
C ARG A 71 23.43 -10.10 7.48
N SER A 72 22.28 -9.67 8.00
CA SER A 72 21.54 -10.45 8.99
C SER A 72 21.05 -11.78 8.41
N ARG A 73 21.13 -12.84 9.21
CA ARG A 73 20.58 -14.16 8.86
C ARG A 73 19.13 -14.35 9.29
N LYS A 74 18.56 -13.43 10.10
CA LYS A 74 17.14 -13.45 10.48
C LYS A 74 16.28 -13.01 9.30
N ARG A 75 15.22 -13.76 8.99
CA ARG A 75 14.30 -13.48 7.88
C ARG A 75 12.84 -13.49 8.38
N PRO A 76 12.05 -12.43 8.14
CA PRO A 76 12.49 -11.12 7.63
C PRO A 76 13.44 -10.41 8.61
N CYS A 77 14.36 -9.57 8.12
CA CYS A 77 15.16 -8.71 8.99
C CYS A 77 14.34 -7.47 9.41
N ALA A 78 14.82 -6.75 10.43
CA ALA A 78 14.15 -5.53 10.91
C ALA A 78 13.95 -4.47 9.80
N HIS A 79 14.88 -4.37 8.84
CA HIS A 79 14.77 -3.43 7.73
C HIS A 79 13.63 -3.80 6.75
N ILE A 80 13.43 -5.09 6.47
CA ILE A 80 12.28 -5.55 5.67
C ILE A 80 10.97 -5.28 6.41
N LEU A 81 10.93 -5.57 7.72
CA LEU A 81 9.76 -5.29 8.55
C LEU A 81 9.43 -3.79 8.55
N ALA A 82 10.43 -2.92 8.70
CA ALA A 82 10.24 -1.47 8.65
C ALA A 82 9.60 -1.02 7.32
N VAL A 83 10.05 -1.59 6.20
CA VAL A 83 9.45 -1.30 4.88
C VAL A 83 8.03 -1.83 4.76
N PHE A 84 7.72 -3.00 5.28
CA PHE A 84 6.34 -3.50 5.31
C PHE A 84 5.43 -2.62 6.16
N PHE A 85 5.88 -2.16 7.32
CA PHE A 85 5.11 -1.22 8.15
C PHE A 85 4.92 0.12 7.45
N ASP A 86 5.94 0.63 6.75
CA ASP A 86 5.81 1.89 6.02
C ASP A 86 4.88 1.75 4.80
N ILE A 87 4.92 0.62 4.08
CA ILE A 87 3.96 0.32 3.01
C ILE A 87 2.54 0.25 3.57
N ALA A 88 2.33 -0.47 4.68
CA ALA A 88 1.02 -0.56 5.34
C ALA A 88 0.51 0.84 5.74
N ARG A 89 1.37 1.67 6.35
CA ARG A 89 1.06 3.06 6.67
C ARG A 89 0.63 3.87 5.44
N HIS A 90 1.26 3.68 4.28
CA HIS A 90 0.85 4.37 3.06
C HIS A 90 -0.49 3.85 2.51
N LEU A 91 -0.74 2.54 2.61
CA LEU A 91 -2.03 1.95 2.22
C LEU A 91 -3.18 2.46 3.11
N ASP A 92 -2.96 2.55 4.42
CA ASP A 92 -3.96 3.05 5.37
C ASP A 92 -4.33 4.51 5.10
N HIS A 93 -3.34 5.33 4.72
CA HIS A 93 -3.58 6.73 4.35
C HIS A 93 -4.16 6.90 2.94
N ARG A 94 -3.94 5.92 2.07
CA ARG A 94 -4.26 6.02 0.64
C ARG A 94 -4.73 4.66 0.13
N PRO A 95 -5.98 4.25 0.42
CA PRO A 95 -6.48 2.94 0.00
C PRO A 95 -6.32 2.65 -1.50
N ARG A 96 -6.43 3.68 -2.35
CA ARG A 96 -6.19 3.59 -3.80
C ARG A 96 -4.79 3.09 -4.16
N LEU A 97 -3.78 3.31 -3.32
CA LEU A 97 -2.43 2.81 -3.52
C LEU A 97 -2.41 1.28 -3.68
N ALA A 98 -3.33 0.55 -3.05
CA ALA A 98 -3.45 -0.89 -3.25
C ALA A 98 -3.66 -1.25 -4.72
N LEU A 99 -4.50 -0.50 -5.44
CA LEU A 99 -4.78 -0.72 -6.86
C LEU A 99 -3.60 -0.28 -7.74
N VAL A 100 -2.95 0.83 -7.38
CA VAL A 100 -1.76 1.35 -8.08
C VAL A 100 -0.62 0.34 -8.00
N LEU A 101 -0.38 -0.25 -6.83
CA LEU A 101 0.62 -1.31 -6.65
C LEU A 101 0.31 -2.58 -7.45
N ARG A 102 -0.97 -2.79 -7.83
CA ARG A 102 -1.37 -3.87 -8.74
C ARG A 102 -1.31 -3.47 -10.22
N GLY A 103 -0.82 -2.26 -10.54
CA GLY A 103 -0.57 -1.79 -11.91
C GLY A 103 -1.58 -0.80 -12.45
N MET A 104 -2.53 -0.33 -11.63
CA MET A 104 -3.44 0.75 -12.03
C MET A 104 -2.67 2.08 -12.16
N ASN A 105 -3.00 2.89 -13.16
CA ASN A 105 -2.40 4.20 -13.32
C ASN A 105 -2.77 5.13 -12.15
N ASP A 106 -1.78 5.86 -11.66
CA ASP A 106 -1.94 6.82 -10.59
C ASP A 106 -2.36 8.20 -11.12
N ALA A 107 -3.59 8.28 -11.65
CA ALA A 107 -4.12 9.49 -12.28
C ALA A 107 -4.80 10.46 -11.28
N HIS A 108 -4.88 10.09 -10.00
CA HIS A 108 -5.58 10.89 -9.00
C HIS A 108 -4.59 11.69 -8.17
N PRO A 109 -4.79 13.02 -8.03
CA PRO A 109 -3.91 13.84 -7.20
C PRO A 109 -4.02 13.36 -5.76
N THR A 110 -2.87 13.13 -5.13
CA THR A 110 -2.81 12.71 -3.73
C THR A 110 -3.49 13.76 -2.87
N THR A 111 -4.63 13.42 -2.28
CA THR A 111 -5.33 14.36 -1.40
C THR A 111 -4.67 14.27 -0.04
N THR A 112 -3.90 15.30 0.33
CA THR A 112 -3.39 15.39 1.70
C THR A 112 -4.58 15.62 2.61
N THR A 113 -5.00 14.60 3.36
CA THR A 113 -5.89 14.77 4.50
C THR A 113 -5.23 15.77 5.43
N ALA A 114 -5.94 16.85 5.77
CA ALA A 114 -5.42 17.85 6.70
C ALA A 114 -5.08 17.17 8.02
N ARG A 115 -3.78 17.09 8.34
CA ARG A 115 -3.33 16.47 9.59
C ARG A 115 -3.50 17.47 10.72
N ILE A 116 -4.20 17.06 11.77
CA ILE A 116 -4.23 17.79 13.05
C ILE A 116 -3.06 17.24 13.90
N PRO A 117 -2.11 18.08 14.34
CA PRO A 117 -1.09 17.66 15.31
C PRO A 117 -1.75 17.03 16.53
N ILE A 118 -1.16 15.96 17.08
CA ILE A 118 -1.75 15.24 18.21
C ILE A 118 -1.99 16.13 19.44
N GLY A 119 -1.14 17.13 19.66
CA GLY A 119 -1.31 18.12 20.74
C GLY A 119 -2.42 19.15 20.49
N LEU A 120 -3.01 19.18 19.29
CA LEU A 120 -4.17 20.00 18.95
C LEU A 120 -5.47 19.18 18.92
N LEU A 121 -5.41 17.87 19.17
CA LEU A 121 -6.60 17.06 19.39
C LEU A 121 -7.10 17.30 20.81
N ASP A 122 -8.35 17.72 20.95
CA ASP A 122 -9.03 17.72 22.24
C ASP A 122 -9.70 16.36 22.45
N PRO A 123 -9.20 15.50 23.36
CA PRO A 123 -9.77 14.17 23.57
C PRO A 123 -11.22 14.21 24.04
N ALA A 124 -11.65 15.31 24.69
CA ALA A 124 -13.01 15.44 25.20
C ALA A 124 -14.04 15.65 24.07
N HIS A 125 -13.62 16.22 22.94
CA HIS A 125 -14.51 16.59 21.83
C HIS A 125 -14.21 15.85 20.52
N PHE A 126 -13.18 14.99 20.48
CA PHE A 126 -12.76 14.33 19.24
C PHE A 126 -13.78 13.31 18.69
N TYR A 127 -14.56 12.68 19.57
CA TYR A 127 -15.52 11.63 19.20
C TYR A 127 -16.98 12.11 19.19
N GLU A 128 -17.22 13.40 19.45
CA GLU A 128 -18.55 14.02 19.35
C GLU A 128 -18.90 14.35 17.89
#